data_AF-A0A956LPW6-F1
#
_entry.id   AF-A0A956LPW6-F1
#
_cell.length_a   1.000
_cell.length_b   1.000
_cell.length_c   1.000
_cell.angle_alpha   90.00
_cell.angle_beta   90.00
_cell.angle_gamma   90.00
#
_symmetry.space_group_name_H-M   'P 1'
#
loop_
_entity.id
_entity.type
_entity.pdbx_description
1 polymer ?
#
loop_
_entity_poly.entity_id
_entity_poly.type
_entity_poly.pdbx_seq_one_letter_code
_entity_poly.pdbx_strand_id
1 'polypeptide(L)'
;AGRAAPQRRSYFALELPRGWWLLGVDIQLSSDIDRDQVAYFREVAARVRARATSRDEPANVILCTAEPYWIYEHEAELDTVKARALQHEQLEHNLQLLEQQVFKDHPIRVYLAGDLHHYRRHASDDARTQRVTAGGGGAFLHPTHNLSTTPLADGCALRSAYPDPATSRRLTWRDLLFPIVSPTFGLLTGLLYLYVGWYMIAEMRRPESYAPVDILSEVARALASSPGAGTSFAIVIGGFILFTDTRKRWYRVLGGGLHGVAHVTAMTIIVGLLGAAASALGWELLGLGHLGASIVALFIGGWLIGSLIMGAYLFLSLRVFKTHTTEGFSGLAIEDYKHFLRLVIDDDGSLTIYPIGIDRVPRRWSDGPEADAGGPAFVPAPGDPATAPRLIEPPVRVPR
;
A
#
# COMPACT_ATOMS: atom_id res chain seq x y z
N ALA A 1 9.68 -13.73 -20.01
CA ALA A 1 9.22 -13.44 -21.38
C ALA A 1 8.04 -12.46 -21.30
N GLY A 2 8.14 -11.29 -21.93
CA GLY A 2 7.00 -10.40 -22.20
C GLY A 2 6.73 -10.41 -23.69
N ARG A 3 5.47 -10.33 -24.13
CA ARG A 3 5.19 -10.04 -25.55
C ARG A 3 5.70 -8.63 -25.86
N ALA A 4 6.39 -8.46 -26.98
CA ALA A 4 6.73 -7.14 -27.47
C ALA A 4 5.42 -6.36 -27.74
N ALA A 5 5.15 -5.35 -26.91
CA ALA A 5 4.06 -4.43 -27.19
C ALA A 5 4.50 -3.54 -28.36
N PRO A 6 3.70 -3.39 -29.44
CA PRO A 6 4.03 -2.52 -30.56
C PRO A 6 4.01 -1.02 -30.19
N GLN A 7 3.74 -0.69 -28.92
CA GLN A 7 3.69 0.67 -28.41
C GLN A 7 5.06 1.35 -28.51
N ARG A 8 5.09 2.56 -29.07
CA ARG A 8 6.30 3.40 -29.19
C ARG A 8 6.35 4.52 -28.14
N ARG A 9 5.25 4.71 -27.41
CA ARG A 9 5.05 5.69 -26.34
C ARG A 9 4.40 4.98 -25.15
N SER A 10 4.34 5.67 -24.02
CA SER A 10 3.73 5.22 -22.77
C SER A 10 2.19 5.20 -22.81
N TYR A 11 1.59 5.94 -23.73
CA TYR A 11 0.14 5.92 -24.03
C TYR A 11 -0.14 5.24 -25.38
N PHE A 12 -1.34 4.68 -25.52
CA PHE A 12 -1.76 3.96 -26.73
C PHE A 12 -3.28 3.91 -26.90
N ALA A 13 -3.71 3.55 -28.11
CA ALA A 13 -5.10 3.22 -28.44
C ALA A 13 -5.12 2.00 -29.36
N LEU A 14 -6.05 1.08 -29.11
CA LEU A 14 -6.27 -0.13 -29.91
C LEU A 14 -7.74 -0.21 -30.33
N GLU A 15 -7.98 -0.31 -31.64
CA GLU A 15 -9.28 -0.70 -32.19
C GLU A 15 -9.46 -2.21 -31.96
N LEU A 16 -10.50 -2.59 -31.24
CA LEU A 16 -10.85 -3.98 -30.95
C LEU A 16 -12.07 -4.41 -31.79
N PRO A 17 -12.35 -5.72 -31.88
CA PRO A 17 -13.54 -6.22 -32.57
C PRO A 17 -14.84 -5.60 -32.04
N ARG A 18 -15.88 -5.63 -32.88
CA ARG A 18 -17.26 -5.24 -32.51
C ARG A 18 -17.42 -3.81 -31.96
N GLY A 19 -16.57 -2.88 -32.40
CA GLY A 19 -16.70 -1.45 -32.05
C GLY A 19 -16.17 -1.08 -30.67
N TRP A 20 -15.36 -1.94 -30.06
CA TRP A 20 -14.64 -1.66 -28.83
C TRP A 20 -13.33 -0.94 -29.10
N TRP A 21 -12.93 -0.09 -28.17
CA TRP A 21 -11.63 0.59 -28.17
C TRP A 21 -10.98 0.46 -26.80
N LEU A 22 -9.69 0.13 -26.76
CA LEU A 22 -8.89 0.16 -25.54
C LEU A 22 -7.94 1.35 -25.61
N LEU A 23 -8.02 2.23 -24.62
CA LEU A 23 -7.19 3.42 -24.49
C LEU A 23 -6.31 3.27 -23.25
N GLY A 24 -5.00 3.36 -23.41
CA GLY A 24 -4.04 3.42 -22.31
C GLY A 24 -3.50 4.83 -22.18
N VAL A 25 -3.80 5.50 -21.06
CA VAL A 25 -3.35 6.87 -20.77
C VAL A 25 -2.12 6.82 -19.88
N ASP A 26 -1.12 7.65 -20.19
CA ASP A 26 0.03 7.87 -19.31
C ASP A 26 -0.19 9.14 -18.50
N ILE A 27 -0.28 8.96 -17.19
CA ILE A 27 -0.52 10.04 -16.23
C ILE A 27 0.79 10.55 -15.58
N GLN A 28 1.96 10.00 -15.94
CA GLN A 28 3.26 10.33 -15.34
C GLN A 28 3.23 10.29 -13.79
N LEU A 29 4.24 10.87 -13.13
CA LEU A 29 4.28 11.03 -11.65
C LEU A 29 3.59 12.32 -11.18
N SER A 30 3.31 13.24 -12.09
CA SER A 30 2.75 14.57 -11.82
C SER A 30 1.32 14.75 -12.33
N SER A 31 0.67 13.67 -12.76
CA SER A 31 -0.72 13.68 -13.22
C SER A 31 -0.98 14.59 -14.43
N ASP A 32 0.06 14.95 -15.19
CA ASP A 32 -0.03 15.87 -16.31
C ASP A 32 -0.09 15.13 -17.65
N ILE A 33 -1.11 15.42 -18.45
CA ILE A 33 -1.23 14.91 -19.81
C ILE A 33 -0.64 15.97 -20.73
N ASP A 34 0.54 15.68 -21.29
CA ASP A 34 1.21 16.61 -22.19
C ASP A 34 0.38 16.91 -23.47
N ARG A 35 0.76 17.99 -24.15
CA ARG A 35 0.07 18.46 -25.37
C ARG A 35 0.06 17.41 -26.49
N ASP A 36 1.10 16.59 -26.59
CA ASP A 36 1.23 15.58 -27.64
C ASP A 36 0.27 14.41 -27.38
N GLN A 37 0.11 14.00 -26.12
CA GLN A 37 -0.83 12.99 -25.70
C GLN A 37 -2.29 13.47 -25.87
N VAL A 38 -2.59 14.74 -25.56
CA VAL A 38 -3.90 15.34 -25.85
C VAL A 38 -4.17 15.34 -27.37
N ALA A 39 -3.20 15.76 -28.18
CA ALA A 39 -3.32 15.75 -29.64
C ALA A 39 -3.57 14.34 -30.18
N TYR A 40 -2.81 13.36 -29.67
CA TYR A 40 -2.98 11.95 -29.99
C TYR A 40 -4.40 11.45 -29.70
N PHE A 41 -4.94 11.69 -28.50
CA PHE A 41 -6.28 11.23 -28.14
C PHE A 41 -7.39 11.96 -28.89
N ARG A 42 -7.18 13.23 -29.28
CA ARG A 42 -8.10 13.93 -30.20
C ARG A 42 -8.17 13.26 -31.57
N GLU A 43 -7.03 12.84 -32.13
CA GLU A 43 -7.02 12.08 -33.38
C GLU A 43 -7.70 10.71 -33.22
N VAL A 44 -7.45 10.02 -32.11
CA VAL A 44 -8.10 8.74 -31.80
C VAL A 44 -9.61 8.92 -31.72
N ALA A 45 -10.11 9.93 -31.01
CA ALA A 45 -11.54 10.19 -30.92
C ALA A 45 -12.18 10.51 -32.27
N ALA A 46 -11.49 11.23 -33.16
CA ALA A 46 -11.97 11.45 -34.53
C ALA A 46 -12.14 10.12 -35.29
N ARG A 47 -11.20 9.17 -35.12
CA ARG A 47 -11.30 7.83 -35.72
C ARG A 47 -12.42 7.00 -35.10
N VAL A 48 -12.57 7.05 -33.78
CA VAL A 48 -13.66 6.40 -33.04
C VAL A 48 -15.01 6.87 -33.57
N ARG A 49 -15.18 8.20 -33.72
CA ARG A 49 -16.39 8.81 -34.29
C ARG A 49 -16.63 8.38 -35.73
N ALA A 50 -15.61 8.45 -36.59
CA ALA A 50 -15.74 8.05 -37.99
C ALA A 50 -16.15 6.57 -38.13
N ARG A 51 -15.59 5.68 -37.29
CA ARG A 51 -15.97 4.26 -37.24
C ARG A 51 -17.40 4.07 -36.75
N ALA A 52 -17.78 4.76 -35.68
CA ALA A 52 -19.13 4.71 -35.14
C ALA A 52 -20.16 5.13 -36.20
N THR A 53 -19.93 6.25 -36.90
CA THR A 53 -20.78 6.71 -38.01
C THR A 53 -20.82 5.71 -39.15
N SER A 54 -19.69 5.13 -39.56
CA SER A 54 -19.65 4.16 -40.67
C SER A 54 -20.42 2.86 -40.38
N ARG A 55 -20.58 2.53 -39.09
CA ARG A 55 -21.28 1.32 -38.63
C ARG A 55 -22.73 1.59 -38.19
N ASP A 56 -23.14 2.85 -38.13
CA ASP A 56 -24.38 3.30 -37.52
C ASP A 56 -24.57 2.78 -36.07
N GLU A 57 -23.47 2.69 -35.32
CA GLU A 57 -23.43 2.12 -33.97
C GLU A 57 -22.45 2.90 -33.08
N PRO A 58 -22.78 3.19 -31.81
CA PRO A 58 -21.85 3.88 -30.91
C PRO A 58 -20.62 3.00 -30.61
N ALA A 59 -19.47 3.65 -30.47
CA ALA A 59 -18.26 2.98 -29.99
C ALA A 59 -18.31 2.78 -28.48
N ASN A 60 -17.77 1.66 -28.01
CA ASN A 60 -17.61 1.36 -26.60
C ASN A 60 -16.13 1.49 -26.21
N VAL A 61 -15.86 2.19 -25.11
CA VAL A 61 -14.48 2.50 -24.71
C VAL A 61 -14.12 1.78 -23.39
N ILE A 62 -12.94 1.18 -23.37
CA ILE A 62 -12.22 0.73 -22.18
C ILE A 62 -11.09 1.73 -21.93
N LEU A 63 -11.14 2.43 -20.81
CA LEU A 63 -10.10 3.34 -20.38
C LEU A 63 -9.19 2.64 -19.38
N CYS A 64 -7.90 2.54 -19.70
CA CYS A 64 -6.86 1.98 -18.86
C CYS A 64 -5.94 3.10 -18.37
N THR A 65 -5.84 3.26 -17.05
CA THR A 65 -4.98 4.24 -16.39
C THR A 65 -4.10 3.55 -15.35
N ALA A 66 -2.97 4.15 -14.98
CA ALA A 66 -2.08 3.55 -13.99
C ALA A 66 -2.73 3.51 -12.58
N GLU A 67 -3.48 4.55 -12.24
CA GLU A 67 -4.03 4.78 -10.90
C GLU A 67 -5.57 4.82 -10.88
N PRO A 68 -6.22 4.22 -9.86
CA PRO A 68 -7.68 4.19 -9.74
C PRO A 68 -8.19 5.50 -9.15
N TYR A 69 -8.10 6.58 -9.94
CA TYR A 69 -8.40 7.95 -9.48
C TYR A 69 -9.75 8.05 -8.78
N TRP A 70 -10.80 7.42 -9.31
CA TRP A 70 -12.14 7.38 -8.71
C TRP A 70 -12.18 6.84 -7.27
N ILE A 71 -11.23 5.98 -6.86
CA ILE A 71 -11.09 5.55 -5.47
C ILE A 71 -10.49 6.67 -4.63
N TYR A 72 -9.46 7.31 -5.15
CA TYR A 72 -8.77 8.35 -4.41
C TYR A 72 -9.58 9.62 -4.25
N GLU A 73 -10.32 10.03 -5.27
CA GLU A 73 -11.30 11.13 -5.20
C GLU A 73 -12.32 10.84 -4.09
N HIS A 74 -12.92 9.65 -4.13
CA HIS A 74 -13.92 9.21 -3.14
C HIS A 74 -13.38 9.20 -1.70
N GLU A 75 -12.17 8.70 -1.49
CA GLU A 75 -11.52 8.75 -0.16
C GLU A 75 -11.10 10.18 0.23
N ALA A 76 -10.71 11.01 -0.74
CA ALA A 76 -10.35 12.40 -0.49
C ALA A 76 -11.56 13.23 -0.03
N GLU A 77 -12.73 13.02 -0.63
CA GLU A 77 -14.01 13.63 -0.21
C GLU A 77 -14.41 13.23 1.21
N LEU A 78 -14.08 12.01 1.64
CA LEU A 78 -14.44 11.46 2.95
C LEU A 78 -13.45 11.84 4.08
N ASP A 79 -12.49 12.73 3.83
CA ASP A 79 -11.43 13.10 4.76
C ASP A 79 -10.51 11.94 5.22
N THR A 80 -10.36 10.86 4.43
CA THR A 80 -9.71 9.61 4.91
C THR A 80 -8.21 9.46 4.58
N VAL A 81 -7.65 10.12 3.55
CA VAL A 81 -6.24 9.92 3.12
C VAL A 81 -5.46 11.24 2.96
N LYS A 82 -4.20 11.29 3.44
CA LYS A 82 -3.37 12.51 3.57
C LYS A 82 -2.43 12.82 2.39
N ALA A 83 -1.83 11.82 1.76
CA ALA A 83 -0.64 12.04 0.91
C ALA A 83 -0.95 12.31 -0.58
N ARG A 84 -2.12 11.90 -1.05
CA ARG A 84 -2.40 11.72 -2.48
C ARG A 84 -3.38 12.76 -3.05
N ALA A 85 -4.14 13.43 -2.18
CA ALA A 85 -5.21 14.37 -2.55
C ALA A 85 -4.74 15.58 -3.39
N LEU A 86 -3.53 16.12 -3.15
CA LEU A 86 -2.99 17.25 -3.92
C LEU A 86 -2.56 16.86 -5.34
N GLN A 87 -2.05 15.63 -5.53
CA GLN A 87 -1.72 15.11 -6.86
C GLN A 87 -2.98 14.76 -7.65
N HIS A 88 -4.02 14.30 -6.96
CA HIS A 88 -5.25 13.87 -7.61
C HIS A 88 -6.13 15.00 -8.11
N GLU A 89 -6.19 16.16 -7.44
CA GLU A 89 -6.94 17.33 -7.94
C GLU A 89 -6.51 17.73 -9.37
N GLN A 90 -5.23 17.56 -9.69
CA GLN A 90 -4.67 17.77 -11.04
C GLN A 90 -5.00 16.62 -12.00
N LEU A 91 -5.03 15.38 -11.51
CA LEU A 91 -5.41 14.20 -12.27
C LEU A 91 -6.89 14.23 -12.70
N GLU A 92 -7.79 14.69 -11.81
CA GLU A 92 -9.23 14.82 -12.11
C GLU A 92 -9.41 15.74 -13.32
N HIS A 93 -8.74 16.90 -13.33
CA HIS A 93 -8.87 17.90 -14.39
C HIS A 93 -8.49 17.33 -15.77
N ASN A 94 -7.44 16.50 -15.82
CA ASN A 94 -6.88 15.99 -17.06
C ASN A 94 -7.63 14.77 -17.61
N LEU A 95 -8.11 13.87 -16.74
CA LEU A 95 -8.95 12.75 -17.19
C LEU A 95 -10.37 13.21 -17.51
N GLN A 96 -10.95 14.14 -16.73
CA GLN A 96 -12.22 14.77 -17.09
C GLN A 96 -12.14 15.47 -18.46
N LEU A 97 -10.98 16.04 -18.83
CA LEU A 97 -10.77 16.57 -20.18
C LEU A 97 -10.96 15.49 -21.25
N LEU A 98 -10.33 14.33 -21.09
CA LEU A 98 -10.49 13.21 -22.03
C LEU A 98 -11.94 12.70 -22.04
N GLU A 99 -12.54 12.51 -20.88
CA GLU A 99 -13.91 11.99 -20.76
C GLU A 99 -14.95 12.96 -21.35
N GLN A 100 -14.91 14.22 -20.93
CA GLN A 100 -15.95 15.21 -21.24
C GLN A 100 -15.74 15.95 -22.56
N GLN A 101 -14.49 16.11 -23.01
CA GLN A 101 -14.20 16.84 -24.25
C GLN A 101 -13.88 15.93 -25.43
N VAL A 102 -13.25 14.78 -25.18
CA VAL A 102 -12.73 13.92 -26.26
C VAL A 102 -13.68 12.74 -26.53
N PHE A 103 -14.29 12.14 -25.50
CA PHE A 103 -15.19 10.98 -25.63
C PHE A 103 -16.65 11.27 -25.28
N LYS A 104 -17.08 12.54 -25.28
CA LYS A 104 -18.44 12.98 -24.92
C LYS A 104 -19.57 12.18 -25.58
N ASP A 105 -19.39 11.77 -26.84
CA ASP A 105 -20.39 11.06 -27.64
C ASP A 105 -20.22 9.53 -27.63
N HIS A 106 -19.23 9.02 -26.89
CA HIS A 106 -18.84 7.60 -26.86
C HIS A 106 -18.67 7.14 -25.41
N PRO A 107 -19.63 6.36 -24.87
CA PRO A 107 -19.61 6.02 -23.45
C PRO A 107 -18.38 5.17 -23.11
N ILE A 108 -17.63 5.63 -22.11
CA ILE A 108 -16.62 4.79 -21.45
C ILE A 108 -17.37 3.79 -20.59
N ARG A 109 -17.31 2.52 -21.01
CA ARG A 109 -18.03 1.42 -20.37
C ARG A 109 -17.21 0.78 -19.26
N VAL A 110 -15.89 0.78 -19.39
CA VAL A 110 -15.01 0.11 -18.43
C VAL A 110 -13.80 0.98 -18.15
N TYR A 111 -13.58 1.26 -16.87
CA TYR A 111 -12.38 1.89 -16.35
C TYR A 111 -11.53 0.79 -15.68
N LEU A 112 -10.29 0.66 -16.11
CA LEU A 112 -9.32 -0.28 -15.59
C LEU A 112 -8.15 0.49 -14.98
N ALA A 113 -7.76 0.12 -13.77
CA ALA A 113 -6.59 0.70 -13.12
C ALA A 113 -5.81 -0.31 -12.28
N GLY A 114 -4.52 -0.03 -12.10
CA GLY A 114 -3.61 -0.74 -11.23
C GLY A 114 -3.38 0.00 -9.91
N ASP A 115 -2.10 0.11 -9.53
CA ASP A 115 -1.55 0.79 -8.34
C ASP A 115 -1.98 0.18 -6.99
N LEU A 116 -3.28 0.06 -6.72
CA LEU A 116 -3.76 -0.68 -5.56
C LEU A 116 -3.71 -2.17 -5.86
N HIS A 117 -2.87 -2.88 -5.13
CA HIS A 117 -2.58 -4.31 -5.31
C HIS A 117 -3.67 -5.25 -4.78
N HIS A 118 -4.93 -4.85 -4.89
CA HIS A 118 -6.11 -5.67 -4.62
C HIS A 118 -7.04 -5.61 -5.84
N TYR A 119 -8.02 -6.51 -5.87
CA TYR A 119 -9.10 -6.41 -6.84
C TYR A 119 -10.28 -5.69 -6.20
N ARG A 120 -10.90 -4.78 -6.93
CA ARG A 120 -12.10 -4.09 -6.49
C ARG A 120 -12.93 -3.61 -7.67
N ARG A 121 -14.23 -3.90 -7.66
CA ARG A 121 -15.15 -3.52 -8.74
C ARG A 121 -16.33 -2.71 -8.22
N HIS A 122 -16.55 -1.56 -8.84
CA HIS A 122 -17.77 -0.78 -8.72
C HIS A 122 -18.53 -0.81 -10.04
N ALA A 123 -19.85 -0.74 -9.97
CA ALA A 123 -20.68 -0.73 -11.17
C ALA A 123 -21.91 0.15 -11.00
N SER A 124 -22.32 0.79 -12.10
CA SER A 124 -23.63 1.42 -12.23
C SER A 124 -24.75 0.39 -12.04
N ASP A 125 -25.95 0.84 -11.71
CA ASP A 125 -27.09 -0.04 -11.47
C ASP A 125 -27.56 -0.80 -12.71
N ASP A 126 -27.38 -0.21 -13.89
CA ASP A 126 -27.64 -0.86 -15.18
C ASP A 126 -26.49 -1.76 -15.67
N ALA A 127 -25.42 -1.89 -14.88
CA ALA A 127 -24.19 -2.62 -15.20
C ALA A 127 -23.48 -2.19 -16.49
N ARG A 128 -23.82 -1.05 -17.08
CA ARG A 128 -23.18 -0.53 -18.31
C ARG A 128 -21.82 0.10 -18.04
N THR A 129 -21.61 0.64 -16.84
CA THR A 129 -20.34 1.26 -16.43
C THR A 129 -19.69 0.41 -15.35
N GLN A 130 -18.44 0.03 -15.58
CA GLN A 130 -17.63 -0.76 -14.66
C GLN A 130 -16.37 0.02 -14.29
N ARG A 131 -16.05 0.13 -13.01
CA ARG A 131 -14.78 0.66 -12.52
C ARG A 131 -14.03 -0.43 -11.78
N VAL A 132 -12.94 -0.90 -12.36
CA VAL A 132 -12.21 -2.07 -11.89
C VAL A 132 -10.77 -1.68 -11.54
N THR A 133 -10.47 -1.79 -10.26
CA THR A 133 -9.09 -1.77 -9.75
C THR A 133 -8.58 -3.21 -9.74
N ALA A 134 -7.45 -3.48 -10.41
CA ALA A 134 -6.89 -4.82 -10.55
C ALA A 134 -5.35 -4.81 -10.55
N GLY A 135 -4.74 -4.25 -9.49
CA GLY A 135 -3.27 -4.09 -9.38
C GLY A 135 -2.51 -5.30 -8.82
N GLY A 136 -3.15 -6.46 -8.62
CA GLY A 136 -2.55 -7.62 -7.93
C GLY A 136 -1.60 -8.46 -8.77
N GLY A 137 -0.84 -7.84 -9.69
CA GLY A 137 0.01 -8.55 -10.66
C GLY A 137 1.33 -9.10 -10.09
N GLY A 138 1.78 -8.66 -8.91
CA GLY A 138 3.01 -9.19 -8.32
C GLY A 138 3.44 -8.57 -6.98
N ALA A 139 3.36 -7.25 -6.83
CA ALA A 139 3.76 -6.54 -5.61
C ALA A 139 2.87 -6.88 -4.39
N PHE A 140 3.29 -6.54 -3.17
CA PHE A 140 2.58 -6.87 -1.92
C PHE A 140 1.10 -6.48 -1.95
N LEU A 141 0.22 -7.26 -1.33
CA LEU A 141 -1.22 -6.98 -1.26
C LEU A 141 -1.54 -5.63 -0.62
N HIS A 142 -2.45 -4.83 -1.17
CA HIS A 142 -3.03 -3.67 -0.47
C HIS A 142 -4.32 -4.06 0.28
N PRO A 143 -4.67 -3.41 1.41
CA PRO A 143 -5.89 -3.71 2.13
C PRO A 143 -7.16 -3.31 1.34
N THR A 144 -8.23 -4.06 1.52
CA THR A 144 -9.57 -3.72 1.00
C THR A 144 -10.49 -3.14 2.08
N HIS A 145 -10.22 -3.41 3.36
CA HIS A 145 -11.09 -3.03 4.48
C HIS A 145 -10.96 -1.58 4.96
N ASN A 146 -9.93 -0.87 4.48
CA ASN A 146 -9.65 0.52 4.81
C ASN A 146 -10.39 1.51 3.91
N LEU A 147 -10.84 1.04 2.75
CA LEU A 147 -11.58 1.84 1.78
C LEU A 147 -13.07 1.88 2.13
N SER A 148 -13.72 3.02 1.88
CA SER A 148 -15.15 3.22 1.99
C SER A 148 -15.92 2.24 1.13
N THR A 149 -17.10 1.80 1.56
CA THR A 149 -18.00 0.93 0.78
C THR A 149 -19.21 1.67 0.22
N THR A 150 -19.28 2.99 0.43
CA THR A 150 -20.35 3.83 -0.13
C THR A 150 -20.21 3.93 -1.65
N PRO A 151 -21.30 4.20 -2.38
CA PRO A 151 -21.24 4.45 -3.83
C PRO A 151 -20.29 5.61 -4.15
N LEU A 152 -19.61 5.51 -5.30
CA LEU A 152 -18.75 6.57 -5.84
C LEU A 152 -19.58 7.79 -6.24
N ALA A 153 -18.93 8.93 -6.51
CA ALA A 153 -19.58 10.19 -6.90
C ALA A 153 -20.49 10.06 -8.14
N ASP A 154 -20.15 9.16 -9.07
CA ASP A 154 -20.96 8.86 -10.27
C ASP A 154 -22.07 7.83 -10.04
N GLY A 155 -22.32 7.43 -8.79
CA GLY A 155 -23.34 6.46 -8.39
C GLY A 155 -22.91 5.00 -8.52
N CYS A 156 -21.70 4.70 -9.01
CA CYS A 156 -21.24 3.31 -9.09
C CYS A 156 -21.07 2.70 -7.69
N ALA A 157 -21.86 1.67 -7.38
CA ALA A 157 -21.80 0.97 -6.10
C ALA A 157 -20.74 -0.13 -6.10
N LEU A 158 -20.11 -0.38 -4.94
CA LEU A 158 -19.20 -1.51 -4.75
C LEU A 158 -19.94 -2.83 -4.97
N ARG A 159 -19.43 -3.67 -5.89
CA ARG A 159 -19.98 -5.00 -6.18
C ARG A 159 -19.12 -6.14 -5.64
N SER A 160 -17.80 -6.01 -5.73
CA SER A 160 -16.87 -7.03 -5.28
C SER A 160 -15.52 -6.45 -4.86
N ALA A 161 -14.84 -7.11 -3.94
CA ALA A 161 -13.47 -6.81 -3.52
C ALA A 161 -12.75 -8.12 -3.19
N TYR A 162 -11.47 -8.21 -3.56
CA TYR A 162 -10.67 -9.40 -3.32
C TYR A 162 -9.23 -9.05 -2.86
N PRO A 163 -8.80 -9.55 -1.68
CA PRO A 163 -9.61 -10.33 -0.74
C PRO A 163 -10.80 -9.53 -0.19
N ASP A 164 -11.82 -10.21 0.31
CA ASP A 164 -12.97 -9.54 0.90
C ASP A 164 -12.52 -8.72 2.14
N PRO A 165 -13.27 -7.67 2.54
CA PRO A 165 -12.89 -6.81 3.65
C PRO A 165 -12.70 -7.55 4.99
N ALA A 166 -13.41 -8.64 5.26
CA ALA A 166 -13.24 -9.39 6.50
C ALA A 166 -11.91 -10.15 6.50
N THR A 167 -11.58 -10.81 5.38
CA THR A 167 -10.29 -11.46 5.17
C THR A 167 -9.14 -10.45 5.24
N SER A 168 -9.26 -9.32 4.54
CA SER A 168 -8.25 -8.24 4.58
C SER A 168 -8.04 -7.72 6.00
N ARG A 169 -9.12 -7.50 6.76
CA ARG A 169 -9.03 -7.09 8.17
C ARG A 169 -8.34 -8.15 9.02
N ARG A 170 -8.62 -9.44 8.81
CA ARG A 170 -7.97 -10.53 9.55
C ARG A 170 -6.47 -10.57 9.32
N LEU A 171 -5.99 -10.27 8.11
CA LEU A 171 -4.56 -10.29 7.78
C LEU A 171 -3.72 -9.34 8.64
N THR A 172 -4.29 -8.22 9.09
CA THR A 172 -3.61 -7.26 9.99
C THR A 172 -3.16 -7.88 11.32
N TRP A 173 -3.73 -9.01 11.77
CA TRP A 173 -3.23 -9.69 12.97
C TRP A 173 -1.75 -10.08 12.86
N ARG A 174 -1.23 -10.23 11.63
CA ARG A 174 0.18 -10.49 11.36
C ARG A 174 1.08 -9.32 11.77
N ASP A 175 0.55 -8.09 11.84
CA ASP A 175 1.31 -6.93 12.31
C ASP A 175 1.76 -7.10 13.76
N LEU A 176 1.03 -7.84 14.59
CA LEU A 176 1.46 -8.14 15.97
C LEU A 176 2.66 -9.10 16.04
N LEU A 177 3.03 -9.72 14.93
CA LEU A 177 4.21 -10.57 14.77
C LEU A 177 5.27 -9.87 13.90
N PHE A 178 5.29 -8.54 13.87
CA PHE A 178 6.17 -7.75 13.01
C PHE A 178 7.65 -8.16 13.03
N PRO A 179 8.30 -8.47 14.18
CA PRO A 179 9.70 -8.90 14.18
C PRO A 179 9.96 -10.19 13.37
N ILE A 180 8.93 -11.03 13.23
CA ILE A 180 9.00 -12.29 12.47
C ILE A 180 8.64 -12.05 11.01
N VAL A 181 7.64 -11.22 10.74
CA VAL A 181 7.15 -10.97 9.39
C VAL A 181 8.06 -10.01 8.61
N SER A 182 8.65 -9.03 9.30
CA SER A 182 9.56 -8.03 8.75
C SER A 182 10.85 -7.91 9.59
N PRO A 183 11.70 -8.96 9.62
CA PRO A 183 12.89 -8.99 10.47
C PRO A 183 13.93 -7.94 10.09
N THR A 184 13.99 -7.54 8.82
CA THR A 184 14.91 -6.51 8.33
C THR A 184 14.55 -5.12 8.86
N PHE A 185 13.26 -4.85 9.09
CA PHE A 185 12.83 -3.60 9.72
C PHE A 185 13.40 -3.46 11.14
N GLY A 186 13.56 -4.57 11.85
CA GLY A 186 14.17 -4.55 13.17
C GLY A 186 15.60 -3.99 13.20
N LEU A 187 16.33 -3.99 12.07
CA LEU A 187 17.64 -3.34 11.99
C LEU A 187 17.52 -1.83 12.19
N LEU A 188 16.48 -1.21 11.63
CA LEU A 188 16.21 0.22 11.77
C LEU A 188 15.92 0.56 13.24
N THR A 189 15.01 -0.17 13.88
CA THR A 189 14.66 0.07 15.28
C THR A 189 15.79 -0.30 16.24
N GLY A 190 16.53 -1.38 15.97
CA GLY A 190 17.72 -1.77 16.73
C GLY A 190 18.80 -0.69 16.70
N LEU A 191 19.10 -0.13 15.53
CA LEU A 191 20.06 0.98 15.39
C LEU A 191 19.55 2.27 16.03
N LEU A 192 18.25 2.58 15.90
CA LEU A 192 17.64 3.71 16.59
C LEU A 192 17.77 3.57 18.11
N TYR A 193 17.53 2.37 18.63
CA TYR A 193 17.65 2.09 20.05
C TYR A 193 19.09 2.16 20.54
N LEU A 194 20.01 1.63 19.76
CA LEU A 194 21.42 1.78 20.07
C LEU A 194 21.83 3.25 20.10
N TYR A 195 21.44 4.05 19.10
CA TYR A 195 21.79 5.48 19.04
C TYR A 195 21.25 6.28 20.23
N VAL A 196 19.94 6.23 20.50
CA VAL A 196 19.32 7.03 21.57
C VAL A 196 19.66 6.46 22.95
N GLY A 197 19.65 5.14 23.11
CA GLY A 197 19.99 4.48 24.36
C GLY A 197 21.45 4.69 24.76
N TRP A 198 22.36 4.81 23.79
CA TRP A 198 23.77 5.12 24.06
C TRP A 198 23.94 6.51 24.69
N TYR A 199 23.23 7.52 24.18
CA TYR A 199 23.19 8.84 24.82
C TYR A 199 22.69 8.76 26.25
N MET A 200 21.68 7.93 26.52
CA MET A 200 21.16 7.77 27.87
C MET A 200 22.13 7.09 28.82
N ILE A 201 22.83 6.04 28.37
CA ILE A 201 23.86 5.38 29.18
C ILE A 201 25.00 6.34 29.53
N ALA A 202 25.41 7.19 28.58
CA ALA A 202 26.47 8.17 28.82
C ALA A 202 26.07 9.24 29.85
N GLU A 203 24.79 9.58 29.93
CA GLU A 203 24.25 10.59 30.84
C GLU A 203 23.81 10.01 32.20
N MET A 204 23.62 8.70 32.29
CA MET A 204 23.21 8.02 33.51
C MET A 204 24.25 8.19 34.61
N ARG A 205 23.82 8.81 35.72
CA ARG A 205 24.51 8.73 37.01
C ARG A 205 24.05 7.47 37.70
N ARG A 206 24.89 6.86 38.54
CA ARG A 206 24.50 5.69 39.35
C ARG A 206 23.25 6.07 40.16
N PRO A 207 22.06 5.57 39.79
CA PRO A 207 20.85 5.94 40.50
C PRO A 207 20.92 5.32 41.91
N GLU A 208 20.32 5.99 42.90
CA GLU A 208 20.29 5.48 44.28
C GLU A 208 19.57 4.13 44.38
N SER A 209 18.62 3.88 43.46
CA SER A 209 17.89 2.64 43.31
C SER A 209 17.45 2.43 41.85
N TYR A 210 17.13 1.20 41.45
CA TYR A 210 16.62 0.87 40.11
C TYR A 210 15.10 0.68 40.08
N ALA A 211 14.38 1.27 41.04
CA ALA A 211 12.93 1.31 40.98
C ALA A 211 12.46 2.15 39.78
N PRO A 212 11.26 1.88 39.22
CA PRO A 212 10.74 2.63 38.07
C PRO A 212 10.69 4.16 38.27
N VAL A 213 10.44 4.61 39.50
CA VAL A 213 10.38 6.04 39.85
C VAL A 213 11.76 6.72 39.75
N ASP A 214 12.83 6.01 40.10
CA ASP A 214 14.20 6.54 40.06
C ASP A 214 14.74 6.55 38.63
N ILE A 215 14.36 5.56 37.83
CA ILE A 215 14.66 5.56 36.38
C ILE A 215 13.96 6.75 35.72
N LEU A 216 12.71 7.03 36.08
CA LEU A 216 11.97 8.16 35.53
C LEU A 216 12.56 9.50 35.95
N SER A 217 12.96 9.65 37.22
CA SER A 217 13.59 10.87 37.72
C SER A 217 14.94 11.12 37.02
N GLU A 218 15.68 10.05 36.74
CA GLU A 218 16.96 10.14 36.03
C GLU A 218 16.78 10.53 34.56
N VAL A 219 15.75 10.01 33.88
CA VAL A 219 15.40 10.47 32.52
C VAL A 219 14.99 11.94 32.54
N ALA A 220 14.14 12.35 33.49
CA ALA A 220 13.73 13.75 33.60
C ALA A 220 14.93 14.68 33.84
N ARG A 221 15.88 14.25 34.70
CA ARG A 221 17.13 14.96 34.92
C ARG A 221 17.96 15.03 33.65
N ALA A 222 18.18 13.90 32.96
CA ALA A 222 18.99 13.86 31.75
C ALA A 222 18.40 14.77 30.64
N LEU A 223 17.07 14.80 30.49
CA LEU A 223 16.40 15.73 29.57
C LEU A 223 16.57 17.20 29.97
N ALA A 224 16.58 17.51 31.27
CA ALA A 224 16.77 18.87 31.76
C ALA A 224 18.23 19.34 31.72
N SER A 225 19.18 18.43 31.91
CA SER A 225 20.61 18.77 32.04
C SER A 225 21.43 18.54 30.76
N SER A 226 20.95 17.72 29.83
CA SER A 226 21.65 17.38 28.58
C SER A 226 20.82 17.84 27.37
N PRO A 227 21.17 18.98 26.75
CA PRO A 227 20.53 19.42 25.51
C PRO A 227 20.55 18.34 24.42
N GLY A 228 21.61 17.55 24.33
CA GLY A 228 21.74 16.47 23.34
C GLY A 228 20.72 15.35 23.54
N ALA A 229 20.48 14.92 24.79
CA ALA A 229 19.45 13.93 25.11
C ALA A 229 18.04 14.46 24.79
N GLY A 230 17.76 15.70 25.21
CA GLY A 230 16.49 16.39 24.93
C GLY A 230 16.21 16.51 23.43
N THR A 231 17.20 16.97 22.66
CA THR A 231 17.10 17.09 21.21
C THR A 231 16.88 15.73 20.54
N SER A 232 17.60 14.68 20.98
CA SER A 232 17.44 13.34 20.40
C SER A 232 16.04 12.78 20.61
N PHE A 233 15.47 12.93 21.81
CA PHE A 233 14.10 12.49 22.11
C PHE A 233 13.08 13.30 21.30
N ALA A 234 13.27 14.62 21.21
CA ALA A 234 12.42 15.49 20.40
C ALA A 234 12.45 15.13 18.91
N ILE A 235 13.62 14.78 18.36
CA ILE A 235 13.77 14.33 16.97
C ILE A 235 13.02 13.02 16.75
N VAL A 236 13.14 12.04 17.65
CA VAL A 236 12.43 10.75 17.53
C VAL A 236 10.92 10.94 17.59
N ILE A 237 10.43 11.65 18.61
CA ILE A 237 9.00 11.92 18.77
C ILE A 237 8.47 12.74 17.58
N GLY A 238 9.20 13.79 17.17
CA GLY A 238 8.86 14.59 16.00
C GLY A 238 8.85 13.77 14.71
N GLY A 239 9.80 12.86 14.54
CA GLY A 239 9.85 11.92 13.42
C GLY A 239 8.60 11.05 13.33
N PHE A 240 8.14 10.48 14.45
CA PHE A 240 6.90 9.67 14.47
C PHE A 240 5.63 10.50 14.27
N ILE A 241 5.60 11.75 14.75
CA ILE A 241 4.51 12.71 14.45
C ILE A 241 4.46 13.00 12.95
N LEU A 242 5.61 13.23 12.30
CA LEU A 242 5.68 13.48 10.86
C LEU A 242 5.32 12.23 10.05
N PHE A 243 5.76 11.05 10.50
CA PHE A 243 5.44 9.76 9.91
C PHE A 243 3.94 9.45 9.90
N THR A 244 3.18 9.92 10.89
CA THR A 244 1.75 9.57 11.03
C THR A 244 0.90 10.06 9.85
N ASP A 245 0.34 9.08 9.12
CA ASP A 245 -0.39 9.27 7.86
C ASP A 245 -1.86 9.66 8.11
N THR A 246 -2.11 10.92 8.52
CA THR A 246 -3.46 11.47 8.67
C THR A 246 -3.57 12.99 8.44
N ARG A 247 -4.70 13.44 7.87
CA ARG A 247 -5.03 14.88 7.77
C ARG A 247 -5.29 15.52 9.13
N LYS A 248 -5.90 14.78 10.05
CA LYS A 248 -6.34 15.26 11.36
C LYS A 248 -5.15 15.61 12.25
N ARG A 249 -4.90 16.92 12.45
CA ARG A 249 -3.76 17.42 13.24
C ARG A 249 -3.70 16.79 14.64
N TRP A 250 -4.84 16.63 15.30
CA TRP A 250 -4.90 16.02 16.63
C TRP A 250 -4.45 14.55 16.61
N TYR A 251 -4.88 13.74 15.63
CA TYR A 251 -4.50 12.33 15.54
C TYR A 251 -3.02 12.19 15.16
N ARG A 252 -2.51 13.09 14.33
CA ARG A 252 -1.08 13.14 13.99
C ARG A 252 -0.21 13.39 15.21
N VAL A 253 -0.57 14.40 16.02
CA VAL A 253 0.19 14.78 17.21
C VAL A 253 0.03 13.72 18.30
N LEU A 254 -1.20 13.28 18.60
CA LEU A 254 -1.44 12.30 19.66
C LEU A 254 -0.98 10.89 19.25
N GLY A 255 -1.38 10.40 18.08
CA GLY A 255 -1.02 9.07 17.59
C GLY A 255 0.48 8.92 17.36
N GLY A 256 1.08 9.86 16.63
CA GLY A 256 2.54 9.87 16.42
C GLY A 256 3.34 10.17 17.68
N GLY A 257 2.83 11.06 18.53
CA GLY A 257 3.45 11.37 19.82
C GLY A 257 3.45 10.17 20.77
N LEU A 258 2.30 9.49 20.94
CA LEU A 258 2.20 8.28 21.75
C LEU A 258 3.07 7.15 21.19
N HIS A 259 3.17 7.01 19.87
CA HIS A 259 4.06 6.05 19.24
C HIS A 259 5.54 6.34 19.56
N GLY A 260 5.98 7.59 19.38
CA GLY A 260 7.35 8.00 19.74
C GLY A 260 7.65 7.84 21.23
N VAL A 261 6.70 8.21 22.10
CA VAL A 261 6.81 8.02 23.55
C VAL A 261 6.92 6.54 23.90
N ALA A 262 6.15 5.65 23.27
CA ALA A 262 6.24 4.21 23.51
C ALA A 262 7.65 3.66 23.23
N HIS A 263 8.28 4.09 22.13
CA HIS A 263 9.66 3.72 21.82
C HIS A 263 10.65 4.22 22.87
N VAL A 264 10.55 5.50 23.24
CA VAL A 264 11.40 6.10 24.28
C VAL A 264 11.21 5.40 25.63
N THR A 265 9.98 5.10 26.02
CA THR A 265 9.69 4.39 27.27
C THR A 265 10.29 2.98 27.26
N ALA A 266 10.13 2.22 26.18
CA ALA A 266 10.71 0.89 26.06
C ALA A 266 12.25 0.93 26.15
N MET A 267 12.87 1.91 25.50
CA MET A 267 14.30 2.14 25.58
C MET A 267 14.77 2.43 27.01
N THR A 268 14.10 3.36 27.69
CA THR A 268 14.41 3.72 29.08
C THR A 268 14.30 2.52 30.00
N ILE A 269 13.29 1.66 29.80
CA ILE A 269 13.16 0.41 30.55
C ILE A 269 14.35 -0.51 30.30
N ILE A 270 14.77 -0.71 29.04
CA ILE A 270 15.96 -1.53 28.73
C ILE A 270 17.21 -0.98 29.43
N VAL A 271 17.44 0.34 29.33
CA VAL A 271 18.59 1.00 29.96
C VAL A 271 18.55 0.87 31.48
N GLY A 272 17.39 1.06 32.11
CA GLY A 272 17.21 0.89 33.56
C GLY A 272 17.46 -0.54 34.02
N LEU A 273 16.99 -1.54 33.26
CA LEU A 273 17.24 -2.96 33.54
C LEU A 273 18.73 -3.32 33.41
N LEU A 274 19.43 -2.74 32.44
CA LEU A 274 20.87 -2.91 32.27
C LEU A 274 21.66 -2.34 33.44
N GLY A 275 21.30 -1.13 33.90
CA GLY A 275 21.90 -0.54 35.09
C GLY A 275 21.65 -1.41 36.33
N ALA A 276 20.43 -1.90 36.51
CA ALA A 276 20.07 -2.77 37.63
C ALA A 276 20.89 -4.06 37.62
N ALA A 277 21.04 -4.69 36.45
CA ALA A 277 21.85 -5.88 36.27
C ALA A 277 23.33 -5.60 36.53
N ALA A 278 23.88 -4.50 36.03
CA ALA A 278 25.26 -4.09 36.29
C ALA A 278 25.51 -3.92 37.78
N SER A 279 24.60 -3.26 38.50
CA SER A 279 24.68 -3.10 39.95
C SER A 279 24.62 -4.45 40.69
N ALA A 280 23.69 -5.33 40.31
CA ALA A 280 23.53 -6.64 40.96
C ALA A 280 24.74 -7.56 40.71
N LEU A 281 25.38 -7.45 39.54
CA LEU A 281 26.55 -8.24 39.15
C LEU A 281 27.88 -7.59 39.59
N GLY A 282 27.83 -6.44 40.26
CA GLY A 282 29.03 -5.69 40.67
C GLY A 282 29.87 -5.17 39.50
N TRP A 283 29.26 -4.99 38.32
CA TRP A 283 29.94 -4.43 37.16
C TRP A 283 30.21 -2.94 37.36
N GLU A 284 31.37 -2.50 36.93
CA GLU A 284 31.67 -1.08 36.85
C GLU A 284 30.77 -0.43 35.79
N LEU A 285 30.01 0.59 36.19
CA LEU A 285 29.22 1.40 35.27
C LEU A 285 30.16 2.02 34.23
N LEU A 286 29.82 1.87 32.95
CA LEU A 286 30.65 2.23 31.79
C LEU A 286 31.95 1.40 31.63
N GLY A 287 32.16 0.36 32.43
CA GLY A 287 33.19 -0.64 32.18
C GLY A 287 32.89 -1.48 30.92
N LEU A 288 33.91 -2.16 30.37
CA LEU A 288 33.80 -2.92 29.12
C LEU A 288 32.65 -3.94 29.11
N GLY A 289 32.43 -4.64 30.23
CA GLY A 289 31.32 -5.60 30.36
C GLY A 289 29.95 -4.93 30.27
N HIS A 290 29.75 -3.82 30.98
CA HIS A 290 28.51 -3.06 30.94
C HIS A 290 28.25 -2.45 29.56
N LEU A 291 29.28 -1.87 28.93
CA LEU A 291 29.16 -1.27 27.59
C LEU A 291 28.84 -2.33 26.53
N GLY A 292 29.55 -3.47 26.55
CA GLY A 292 29.31 -4.58 25.64
C GLY A 292 27.90 -5.13 25.79
N ALA A 293 27.45 -5.39 27.02
CA ALA A 293 26.09 -5.86 27.29
C ALA A 293 25.04 -4.84 26.85
N SER A 294 25.30 -3.54 27.06
CA SER A 294 24.38 -2.48 26.66
C SER A 294 24.20 -2.37 25.16
N ILE A 295 25.28 -2.47 24.38
CA ILE A 295 25.19 -2.45 22.90
C ILE A 295 24.30 -3.60 22.43
N VAL A 296 24.55 -4.81 22.94
CA VAL A 296 23.79 -6.00 22.56
C VAL A 296 22.32 -5.87 22.98
N ALA A 297 22.05 -5.50 24.23
CA ALA A 297 20.70 -5.42 24.75
C ALA A 297 19.88 -4.29 24.13
N LEU A 298 20.48 -3.12 23.86
CA LEU A 298 19.80 -2.04 23.15
C LEU A 298 19.49 -2.42 21.70
N PHE A 299 20.46 -3.02 21.00
CA PHE A 299 20.24 -3.42 19.62
C PHE A 299 19.20 -4.53 19.50
N ILE A 300 19.34 -5.62 20.24
CA ILE A 300 18.41 -6.75 20.22
C ILE A 300 17.05 -6.36 20.81
N GLY A 301 17.05 -5.57 21.89
CA GLY A 301 15.83 -5.03 22.50
C GLY A 301 15.09 -4.08 21.56
N GLY A 302 15.79 -3.21 20.83
CA GLY A 302 15.20 -2.37 19.79
C GLY A 302 14.69 -3.16 18.60
N TRP A 303 15.46 -4.16 18.16
CA TRP A 303 15.08 -5.06 17.07
C TRP A 303 13.78 -5.81 17.39
N LEU A 304 13.65 -6.35 18.61
CA LEU A 304 12.45 -7.06 19.06
C LEU A 304 11.32 -6.10 19.45
N ILE A 305 11.52 -5.33 20.53
CA ILE A 305 10.48 -4.52 21.17
C ILE A 305 10.10 -3.34 20.29
N GLY A 306 11.08 -2.68 19.64
CA GLY A 306 10.78 -1.61 18.70
C GLY A 306 9.95 -2.09 17.52
N SER A 307 10.24 -3.27 16.97
CA SER A 307 9.42 -3.84 15.90
C SER A 307 8.01 -4.23 16.39
N LEU A 308 7.87 -4.74 17.62
CA LEU A 308 6.55 -5.02 18.21
C LEU A 308 5.72 -3.75 18.42
N ILE A 309 6.35 -2.65 18.86
CA ILE A 309 5.69 -1.34 19.02
C ILE A 309 5.18 -0.85 17.66
N MET A 310 6.03 -0.89 16.63
CA MET A 310 5.63 -0.54 15.27
C MET A 310 4.47 -1.41 14.78
N GLY A 311 4.56 -2.73 14.97
CA GLY A 311 3.49 -3.67 14.61
C GLY A 311 2.16 -3.37 15.31
N ALA A 312 2.18 -3.09 16.61
CA ALA A 312 0.99 -2.71 17.36
C ALA A 312 0.41 -1.36 16.89
N TYR A 313 1.27 -0.39 16.58
CA TYR A 313 0.88 0.90 16.01
C TYR A 313 0.19 0.73 14.64
N LEU A 314 0.77 -0.05 13.74
CA LEU A 314 0.21 -0.31 12.41
C LEU A 314 -1.11 -1.09 12.52
N PHE A 315 -1.17 -2.11 13.38
CA PHE A 315 -2.40 -2.87 13.66
C PHE A 315 -3.56 -1.95 14.07
N LEU A 316 -3.32 -1.03 15.03
CA LEU A 316 -4.32 -0.10 15.51
C LEU A 316 -4.69 0.93 14.42
N SER A 317 -3.69 1.45 13.72
CA SER A 317 -3.85 2.43 12.63
C SER A 317 -4.73 1.89 11.51
N LEU A 318 -4.51 0.65 11.08
CA LEU A 318 -5.26 0.00 10.03
C LEU A 318 -6.70 -0.30 10.44
N ARG A 319 -6.92 -0.79 11.66
CA ARG A 319 -8.25 -1.28 12.09
C ARG A 319 -9.19 -0.20 12.59
N VAL A 320 -8.66 0.78 13.29
CA VAL A 320 -9.45 1.79 14.00
C VAL A 320 -9.46 3.10 13.22
N PHE A 321 -8.28 3.55 12.80
CA PHE A 321 -8.11 4.87 12.18
C PHE A 321 -8.14 4.84 10.65
N LYS A 322 -8.09 3.65 10.05
CA LYS A 322 -8.03 3.41 8.60
C LYS A 322 -6.86 4.12 7.89
N THR A 323 -5.73 4.24 8.56
CA THR A 323 -4.51 4.91 8.06
C THR A 323 -3.37 3.92 7.87
N HIS A 324 -2.26 4.33 7.24
CA HIS A 324 -1.07 3.49 7.05
C HIS A 324 -1.32 2.23 6.21
N THR A 325 -2.18 2.32 5.20
CA THR A 325 -2.53 1.18 4.34
C THR A 325 -1.30 0.62 3.61
N THR A 326 -0.46 1.50 3.08
CA THR A 326 0.76 1.15 2.36
C THR A 326 1.84 0.67 3.32
N GLU A 327 2.17 1.42 4.38
CA GLU A 327 3.23 1.06 5.32
C GLU A 327 2.92 -0.26 6.04
N GLY A 328 1.67 -0.44 6.47
CA GLY A 328 1.22 -1.66 7.14
C GLY A 328 1.36 -2.89 6.25
N PHE A 329 0.70 -2.89 5.09
CA PHE A 329 0.67 -4.08 4.25
C PHE A 329 1.97 -4.32 3.46
N SER A 330 2.76 -3.29 3.18
CA SER A 330 4.11 -3.46 2.63
C SER A 330 5.04 -4.13 3.65
N GLY A 331 4.95 -3.75 4.92
CA GLY A 331 5.66 -4.42 6.02
C GLY A 331 5.27 -5.89 6.17
N LEU A 332 4.03 -6.27 5.85
CA LEU A 332 3.58 -7.66 5.86
C LEU A 332 4.04 -8.49 4.65
N ALA A 333 4.45 -7.81 3.56
CA ALA A 333 4.93 -8.40 2.31
C ALA A 333 4.06 -9.57 1.81
N ILE A 334 2.73 -9.42 1.85
CA ILE A 334 1.82 -10.52 1.51
C ILE A 334 1.85 -10.76 -0.01
N GLU A 335 2.44 -11.90 -0.39
CA GLU A 335 2.54 -12.38 -1.77
C GLU A 335 1.26 -13.07 -2.27
N ASP A 336 0.29 -13.32 -1.39
CA ASP A 336 -0.95 -14.02 -1.69
C ASP A 336 -2.03 -13.09 -2.27
N TYR A 337 -3.16 -13.68 -2.68
CA TYR A 337 -4.32 -12.95 -3.25
C TYR A 337 -4.02 -12.21 -4.57
N LYS A 338 -3.25 -12.84 -5.47
CA LYS A 338 -3.00 -12.29 -6.81
C LYS A 338 -4.19 -12.48 -7.71
N HIS A 339 -4.29 -11.64 -8.73
CA HIS A 339 -5.39 -11.71 -9.68
C HIS A 339 -5.02 -11.07 -11.01
N PHE A 340 -5.81 -11.42 -12.02
CA PHE A 340 -5.75 -10.82 -13.34
C PHE A 340 -7.14 -10.84 -13.96
N LEU A 341 -7.34 -10.01 -14.98
CA LEU A 341 -8.60 -9.95 -15.72
C LEU A 341 -8.41 -10.59 -17.09
N ARG A 342 -9.37 -11.42 -17.48
CA ARG A 342 -9.52 -11.85 -18.87
C ARG A 342 -10.74 -11.17 -19.46
N LEU A 343 -10.54 -10.38 -20.51
CA LEU A 343 -11.59 -9.66 -21.22
C LEU A 343 -11.90 -10.40 -22.52
N VAL A 344 -13.18 -10.68 -22.75
CA VAL A 344 -13.67 -11.38 -23.95
C VAL A 344 -14.75 -10.53 -24.59
N ILE A 345 -14.55 -10.13 -25.85
CA ILE A 345 -15.60 -9.49 -26.64
C ILE A 345 -16.33 -10.60 -27.37
N ASP A 346 -17.59 -10.80 -27.00
CA ASP A 346 -18.46 -11.85 -27.53
C ASP A 346 -18.97 -11.50 -28.93
N ASP A 347 -19.52 -12.49 -29.64
CA ASP A 347 -20.00 -12.32 -31.02
C ASP A 347 -21.12 -11.29 -31.18
N ASP A 348 -21.91 -11.11 -30.11
CA ASP A 348 -22.96 -10.10 -30.02
C ASP A 348 -22.44 -8.68 -29.71
N GLY A 349 -21.12 -8.54 -29.53
CA GLY A 349 -20.45 -7.29 -29.20
C GLY A 349 -20.51 -6.89 -27.72
N SER A 350 -21.08 -7.72 -26.84
CA SER A 350 -20.94 -7.54 -25.39
C SER A 350 -19.53 -7.87 -24.93
N LEU A 351 -19.10 -7.25 -23.82
CA LEU A 351 -17.80 -7.53 -23.20
C LEU A 351 -18.03 -8.32 -21.93
N THR A 352 -17.46 -9.53 -21.86
CA THR A 352 -17.44 -10.33 -20.65
C THR A 352 -16.07 -10.24 -19.97
N ILE A 353 -16.06 -9.76 -18.72
CA ILE A 353 -14.87 -9.67 -17.87
C ILE A 353 -14.87 -10.86 -16.92
N TYR A 354 -13.77 -11.63 -16.92
CA TYR A 354 -13.53 -12.75 -16.01
C TYR A 354 -12.45 -12.34 -15.00
N PRO A 355 -12.83 -12.01 -13.75
CA PRO A 355 -11.87 -11.70 -12.69
C PRO A 355 -11.35 -13.01 -12.10
N ILE A 356 -10.08 -13.32 -12.34
CA ILE A 356 -9.46 -14.58 -11.93
C ILE A 356 -8.49 -14.30 -10.78
N GLY A 357 -8.70 -14.97 -9.65
CA GLY A 357 -7.91 -14.84 -8.43
C GLY A 357 -7.15 -16.11 -8.08
N ILE A 358 -6.05 -15.94 -7.36
CA ILE A 358 -5.19 -16.98 -6.83
C ILE A 358 -4.96 -16.66 -5.34
N ASP A 359 -5.61 -17.43 -4.47
CA ASP A 359 -5.59 -17.18 -3.02
C ASP A 359 -4.19 -17.39 -2.45
N ARG A 360 -3.52 -18.48 -2.85
CA ARG A 360 -2.13 -18.76 -2.51
C ARG A 360 -1.30 -18.95 -3.76
N VAL A 361 -0.29 -18.11 -3.95
CA VAL A 361 0.60 -18.21 -5.12
C VAL A 361 1.71 -19.24 -4.88
N PRO A 362 2.34 -19.76 -5.97
CA PRO A 362 3.41 -20.73 -5.85
C PRO A 362 4.63 -20.20 -5.10
N ARG A 363 5.20 -21.01 -4.21
CA ARG A 363 6.43 -20.70 -3.46
C ARG A 363 7.65 -21.39 -4.02
N ARG A 364 7.44 -22.54 -4.67
CA ARG A 364 8.46 -23.37 -5.32
C ARG A 364 8.07 -23.55 -6.78
N TRP A 365 9.05 -23.37 -7.65
CA TRP A 365 8.89 -23.44 -9.08
C TRP A 365 9.72 -24.58 -9.67
N SER A 366 9.25 -25.14 -10.77
CA SER A 366 9.97 -26.09 -11.61
C SER A 366 9.91 -25.60 -13.05
N ASP A 367 10.85 -26.03 -13.87
CA ASP A 367 10.84 -25.70 -15.29
C ASP A 367 9.56 -26.22 -15.94
N GLY A 368 8.96 -25.39 -16.78
CA GLY A 368 7.76 -25.76 -17.51
C GLY A 368 8.08 -26.81 -18.57
N PRO A 369 7.28 -27.90 -18.67
CA PRO A 369 7.55 -29.00 -19.60
C PRO A 369 7.55 -28.59 -21.08
N GLU A 370 6.99 -27.42 -21.40
CA GLU A 370 6.84 -26.89 -22.76
C GLU A 370 7.42 -25.47 -22.90
N ALA A 371 8.38 -25.08 -22.06
CA ALA A 371 8.96 -23.74 -22.08
C ALA A 371 9.47 -23.34 -23.48
N ASP A 372 10.14 -24.27 -24.18
CA ASP A 372 10.67 -24.05 -25.53
C ASP A 372 9.58 -24.07 -26.63
N ALA A 373 8.41 -24.64 -26.34
CA ALA A 373 7.26 -24.70 -27.25
C ALA A 373 6.25 -23.55 -27.04
N GLY A 374 6.63 -22.52 -26.28
CA GLY A 374 5.78 -21.36 -25.98
C GLY A 374 4.84 -21.56 -24.80
N GLY A 375 5.00 -22.66 -24.06
CA GLY A 375 4.37 -22.88 -22.76
C GLY A 375 4.95 -21.97 -21.66
N PRO A 376 4.41 -22.03 -20.43
CA PRO A 376 4.95 -21.26 -19.32
C PRO A 376 6.39 -21.71 -19.03
N ALA A 377 7.30 -20.75 -18.85
CA ALA A 377 8.69 -21.06 -18.51
C ALA A 377 8.81 -21.78 -17.16
N PHE A 378 7.89 -21.51 -16.23
CA PHE A 378 7.85 -22.11 -14.91
C PHE A 378 6.45 -22.59 -14.55
N VAL A 379 6.39 -23.70 -13.84
CA VAL A 379 5.16 -24.23 -13.22
C VAL A 379 5.37 -24.43 -11.72
N PRO A 380 4.30 -24.46 -10.91
CA PRO A 380 4.42 -24.81 -9.50
C PRO A 380 5.08 -26.18 -9.35
N ALA A 381 6.08 -26.29 -8.47
CA ALA A 381 6.75 -27.56 -8.22
C ALA A 381 5.76 -28.60 -7.65
N PRO A 382 5.96 -29.92 -7.89
CA PRO A 382 5.13 -30.95 -7.29
C PRO A 382 5.03 -30.80 -5.76
N GLY A 383 3.80 -30.79 -5.24
CA GLY A 383 3.52 -30.60 -3.81
C GLY A 383 3.67 -29.16 -3.30
N ASP A 384 3.78 -28.16 -4.16
CA ASP A 384 3.66 -26.75 -3.78
C ASP A 384 2.25 -26.44 -3.25
N PRO A 385 2.09 -25.60 -2.19
CA PRO A 385 0.79 -25.32 -1.60
C PRO A 385 -0.06 -24.29 -2.38
N ALA A 386 0.33 -23.91 -3.60
CA ALA A 386 -0.45 -23.01 -4.43
C ALA A 386 -1.90 -23.47 -4.61
N THR A 387 -2.82 -22.52 -4.60
CA THR A 387 -4.23 -22.79 -4.95
C THR A 387 -4.43 -22.71 -6.45
N ALA A 388 -5.33 -23.52 -6.99
CA ALA A 388 -5.77 -23.37 -8.37
C ALA A 388 -6.44 -22.00 -8.61
N PRO A 389 -6.29 -21.39 -9.80
CA PRO A 389 -7.02 -20.17 -10.15
C PRO A 389 -8.53 -20.38 -10.06
N ARG A 390 -9.24 -19.39 -9.53
CA ARG A 390 -10.70 -19.39 -9.44
C ARG A 390 -11.27 -18.05 -9.87
N LEU A 391 -12.53 -18.02 -10.23
CA LEU A 391 -13.24 -16.76 -10.37
C LEU A 391 -13.38 -16.08 -9.01
N ILE A 392 -13.07 -14.78 -8.95
CA ILE A 392 -13.27 -13.96 -7.76
C ILE A 392 -14.77 -13.71 -7.55
N GLU A 393 -15.47 -13.46 -8.64
CA GLU A 393 -16.92 -13.29 -8.73
C GLU A 393 -17.42 -13.86 -10.07
N PRO A 394 -18.74 -14.06 -10.26
CA PRO A 394 -19.27 -14.51 -11.55
C PRO A 394 -18.83 -13.61 -12.71
N PRO A 395 -18.73 -14.13 -13.96
CA PRO A 395 -18.35 -13.33 -15.10
C PRO A 395 -19.23 -12.08 -15.25
N VAL A 396 -18.58 -10.92 -15.42
CA VAL A 396 -19.26 -9.63 -15.49
C VAL A 396 -19.51 -9.30 -16.95
N ARG A 397 -20.78 -9.36 -17.37
CA ARG A 397 -21.19 -9.01 -18.72
C ARG A 397 -21.56 -7.53 -18.80
N VAL A 398 -20.83 -6.80 -19.64
CA VAL A 398 -21.07 -5.39 -19.96
C VAL A 398 -21.83 -5.36 -21.28
N PRO A 399 -23.13 -5.00 -21.26
CA PRO A 399 -23.93 -4.98 -22.46
C PRO A 399 -23.46 -3.85 -23.40
N ARG A 400 -23.73 -4.04 -24.68
CA ARG A 400 -23.35 -3.09 -25.72
C ARG A 400 -24.01 -1.72 -25.54
#